data_AF-A0A519UA14-F1
#
_entry.id   AF-A0A519UA14-F1
#
_cell.length_a   1.000
_cell.length_b   1.000
_cell.length_c   1.000
_cell.angle_alpha   90.00
_cell.angle_beta   90.00
_cell.angle_gamma   90.00
#
_symmetry.space_group_name_H-M   'P 1'
#
loop_
_entity.id
_entity.type
_entity.pdbx_description
1 polymer ?
#
loop_
_entity_poly.entity_id
_entity_poly.type
_entity_poly.pdbx_seq_one_letter_code
_entity_poly.pdbx_strand_id
1 'polypeptide(L)'
;MSGPVGTTVVLTGSSFSGTTAVSFAGTAVPGFVVNSPTQITANVPTGAATGAITVTTPAGTATSAAAFTVLPQVMATSLVPGRNALAVARTAPVQLSFGAAVTAATAGNLRIFGNQLRGRRPGTLTGGGTATLTFAPSPAFAPGEQLSVSVPGTMLTANGGVVRPQVY
;
A
#
# COMPACT_ATOMS: atom_id res chain seq x y z
N MET A 1 -9.81 -10.78 8.80
CA MET A 1 -8.79 -9.73 9.03
C MET A 1 -8.03 -9.51 7.74
N SER A 2 -7.62 -8.28 7.42
CA SER A 2 -6.88 -7.99 6.19
C SER A 2 -5.84 -6.90 6.39
N GLY A 3 -4.72 -6.97 5.67
CA GLY A 3 -3.70 -5.93 5.67
C GLY A 3 -2.58 -6.21 4.67
N PRO A 4 -1.88 -5.18 4.18
CA PRO A 4 -0.68 -5.37 3.36
C PRO A 4 0.46 -5.98 4.19
N VAL A 5 1.51 -6.44 3.50
CA VAL A 5 2.79 -6.81 4.11
C VAL A 5 3.28 -5.68 5.03
N GLY A 6 3.84 -6.06 6.19
CA GLY A 6 4.30 -5.13 7.22
C GLY A 6 3.23 -4.71 8.23
N THR A 7 1.94 -4.94 7.95
CA THR A 7 0.85 -4.63 8.90
C THR A 7 1.06 -5.39 10.21
N THR A 8 0.95 -4.67 11.33
CA THR A 8 0.95 -5.27 12.66
C THR A 8 -0.40 -5.94 12.93
N VAL A 9 -0.37 -7.23 13.22
CA VAL A 9 -1.54 -8.06 13.53
C VAL A 9 -1.43 -8.51 14.97
N VAL A 10 -2.51 -8.32 15.73
CA VAL A 10 -2.64 -8.83 17.10
C VAL A 10 -3.44 -10.13 17.03
N LEU A 11 -2.78 -11.23 17.37
CA LEU A 11 -3.35 -12.56 17.47
C LEU A 11 -3.81 -12.79 18.91
N THR A 12 -5.08 -13.12 19.09
CA THR A 12 -5.65 -13.47 20.39
C THR A 12 -5.97 -14.96 20.45
N GLY A 13 -5.76 -15.57 21.61
CA GLY A 13 -5.98 -16.99 21.83
C GLY A 13 -5.63 -17.43 23.24
N SER A 14 -5.17 -18.66 23.40
CA SER A 14 -4.76 -19.24 24.67
C SER A 14 -3.48 -20.07 24.52
N SER A 15 -2.74 -20.22 25.62
CA SER A 15 -1.52 -21.04 25.69
C SER A 15 -0.41 -20.66 24.71
N PHE A 16 -0.21 -19.36 24.47
CA PHE A 16 0.86 -18.82 23.63
C PHE A 16 2.24 -18.73 24.32
N SER A 17 2.34 -19.14 25.59
CA SER A 17 3.62 -19.22 26.30
C SER A 17 4.59 -20.15 25.58
N GLY A 18 5.79 -19.65 25.27
CA GLY A 18 6.83 -20.42 24.59
C GLY A 18 6.61 -20.61 23.09
N THR A 19 5.75 -19.80 22.45
CA THR A 19 5.58 -19.82 20.98
C THR A 19 6.94 -19.76 20.27
N THR A 20 7.17 -20.69 19.35
CA THR A 20 8.43 -20.83 18.61
C THR A 20 8.30 -20.40 17.15
N ALA A 21 7.10 -20.46 16.58
CA ALA A 21 6.86 -20.01 15.21
C ALA A 21 5.45 -19.44 15.01
N VAL A 22 5.34 -18.47 14.11
CA VAL A 22 4.07 -17.96 13.58
C VAL A 22 4.20 -17.95 12.05
N SER A 23 3.15 -18.33 11.33
CA SER A 23 3.15 -18.27 9.86
C SER A 23 1.81 -17.82 9.29
N PHE A 24 1.86 -17.10 8.17
CA PHE A 24 0.69 -16.67 7.38
C PHE A 24 0.59 -17.55 6.13
N ALA A 25 -0.40 -18.44 6.08
CA ALA A 25 -0.63 -19.34 4.96
C ALA A 25 0.65 -20.12 4.52
N GLY A 26 1.45 -20.56 5.48
CA GLY A 26 2.72 -21.26 5.25
C GLY A 26 3.96 -20.36 5.11
N THR A 27 3.79 -19.04 5.07
CA THR A 27 4.92 -18.09 5.08
C THR A 27 5.31 -17.75 6.51
N ALA A 28 6.52 -18.15 6.92
CA ALA A 28 7.02 -17.90 8.27
C ALA A 28 7.17 -16.40 8.57
N VAL A 29 6.79 -16.00 9.77
CA VAL A 29 6.99 -14.65 10.29
C VAL A 29 8.41 -14.54 10.85
N PRO A 30 9.25 -13.62 10.36
CA PRO A 30 10.64 -13.50 10.81
C PRO A 30 10.76 -12.92 12.24
N GLY A 31 9.74 -12.22 12.72
CA GLY A 31 9.71 -11.67 14.08
C GLY A 31 8.29 -11.49 14.62
N PHE A 32 8.07 -11.95 15.85
CA PHE A 32 6.83 -11.77 16.60
C PHE A 32 7.15 -11.52 18.08
N VAL A 33 6.21 -10.91 18.80
CA VAL A 33 6.30 -10.64 20.23
C VAL A 33 5.15 -11.34 20.92
N VAL A 34 5.46 -12.23 21.87
CA VAL A 34 4.46 -12.81 22.75
C VAL A 34 4.21 -11.81 23.88
N ASN A 35 3.12 -11.03 23.79
CA ASN A 35 2.80 -10.05 24.84
C ASN A 35 2.30 -10.75 26.11
N SER A 36 1.56 -11.85 25.95
CA SER A 36 1.00 -12.64 27.05
C SER A 36 0.68 -14.06 26.58
N PRO A 37 0.33 -14.99 27.51
CA PRO A 37 -0.14 -16.33 27.15
C PRO A 37 -1.40 -16.35 26.27
N THR A 38 -2.07 -15.20 26.08
CA THR A 38 -3.30 -15.06 25.31
C THR A 38 -3.17 -14.08 24.15
N GLN A 39 -2.00 -13.45 23.96
CA GLN A 39 -1.81 -12.44 22.93
C GLN A 39 -0.40 -12.47 22.33
N ILE A 40 -0.34 -12.50 20.99
CA ILE A 40 0.89 -12.35 20.20
C ILE A 40 0.72 -11.16 19.26
N THR A 41 1.72 -10.30 19.18
CA THR A 41 1.86 -9.32 18.11
C THR A 41 2.80 -9.87 17.05
N ALA A 42 2.36 -9.91 15.79
CA ALA A 42 3.17 -10.34 14.66
C ALA A 42 2.98 -9.40 13.47
N ASN A 43 4.00 -9.25 12.62
CA ASN A 43 3.89 -8.47 11.39
C ASN A 43 3.68 -9.40 10.20
N VAL A 44 2.85 -8.99 9.24
CA VAL A 44 2.64 -9.76 7.99
C VAL A 44 3.97 -9.81 7.21
N PRO A 45 4.55 -10.99 6.95
CA PRO A 45 5.85 -11.11 6.30
C PRO A 45 5.77 -10.85 4.79
N THR A 46 6.90 -10.51 4.18
CA THR A 46 7.02 -10.41 2.72
C THR A 46 6.75 -11.76 2.08
N GLY A 47 5.89 -11.79 1.06
CA GLY A 47 5.51 -13.04 0.38
C GLY A 47 4.38 -13.82 1.06
N ALA A 48 3.79 -13.29 2.14
CA ALA A 48 2.61 -13.90 2.76
C ALA A 48 1.46 -14.04 1.76
N ALA A 49 0.80 -15.19 1.77
CA ALA A 49 -0.41 -15.44 0.99
C ALA A 49 -1.67 -15.26 1.84
N THR A 50 -2.81 -15.03 1.19
CA THR A 50 -4.10 -15.05 1.88
C THR A 50 -4.40 -16.47 2.37
N GLY A 51 -4.69 -16.62 3.66
CA GLY A 51 -4.99 -17.92 4.26
C GLY A 51 -4.97 -17.89 5.78
N ALA A 52 -5.09 -19.07 6.40
CA ALA A 52 -5.09 -19.19 7.85
C ALA A 52 -3.71 -18.84 8.44
N ILE A 53 -3.73 -18.28 9.66
CA ILE A 53 -2.53 -18.03 10.45
C ILE A 53 -2.29 -19.26 11.32
N THR A 54 -1.06 -19.75 11.37
CA THR A 54 -0.69 -20.83 12.27
C THR A 54 0.32 -20.35 13.31
N VAL A 55 0.18 -20.84 14.52
CA VAL A 55 1.05 -20.54 15.67
C VAL A 55 1.51 -21.86 16.25
N THR A 56 2.82 -22.06 16.34
CA THR A 56 3.43 -23.27 16.89
C THR A 56 3.98 -22.99 18.27
N THR A 57 3.52 -23.78 19.23
CA THR A 57 3.98 -23.79 20.62
C THR A 57 4.48 -25.19 20.98
N PRO A 58 5.18 -25.38 22.12
CA PRO A 58 5.62 -26.70 22.56
C PRO A 58 4.47 -27.69 22.80
N ALA A 59 3.25 -27.17 23.04
CA ALA A 59 2.05 -27.99 23.24
C ALA A 59 1.37 -28.40 21.93
N GLY A 60 1.75 -27.80 20.78
CA GLY A 60 1.17 -28.10 19.47
C GLY A 60 1.06 -26.89 18.56
N THR A 61 0.39 -27.07 17.42
CA THR A 61 0.12 -25.99 16.46
C THR A 61 -1.35 -25.59 16.49
N ALA A 62 -1.61 -24.31 16.73
CA ALA A 62 -2.93 -23.70 16.62
C ALA A 62 -3.10 -23.06 15.23
N THR A 63 -4.30 -23.14 14.68
CA THR A 63 -4.66 -22.52 13.39
C THR A 63 -5.82 -21.55 13.60
N SER A 64 -5.77 -20.38 12.99
CA SER A 64 -6.86 -19.40 13.07
C SER A 64 -8.11 -19.91 12.36
N ALA A 65 -9.28 -19.72 12.98
CA ALA A 65 -10.56 -20.13 12.39
C ALA A 65 -10.92 -19.34 11.12
N ALA A 66 -10.54 -18.06 11.07
CA ALA A 66 -10.71 -17.20 9.90
C ALA A 66 -9.39 -17.04 9.15
N ALA A 67 -9.48 -16.93 7.82
CA ALA A 67 -8.34 -16.56 6.99
C ALA A 67 -7.97 -15.08 7.17
N PHE A 68 -6.68 -14.81 7.12
CA PHE A 68 -6.13 -13.48 6.96
C PHE A 68 -5.96 -13.18 5.48
N THR A 69 -6.58 -12.10 5.01
CA THR A 69 -6.44 -11.63 3.63
C THR A 69 -5.21 -10.73 3.54
N VAL A 70 -4.15 -11.24 2.90
CA VAL A 70 -2.97 -10.43 2.59
C VAL A 70 -3.30 -9.56 1.39
N LEU A 71 -3.26 -8.25 1.60
CA LEU A 71 -3.45 -7.30 0.52
C LEU A 71 -2.15 -7.18 -0.28
N PRO A 72 -2.21 -7.16 -1.63
CA PRO A 72 -1.02 -6.98 -2.44
C PRO A 72 -0.37 -5.62 -2.12
N GLN A 73 0.93 -5.66 -1.89
CA GLN A 73 1.72 -4.44 -1.73
C GLN A 73 1.93 -3.81 -3.11
N VAL A 74 1.19 -2.75 -3.40
CA VAL A 74 1.36 -2.00 -4.64
C VAL A 74 2.37 -0.88 -4.40
N MET A 75 3.50 -0.93 -5.12
CA MET A 75 4.55 0.08 -5.05
C MET A 75 4.53 0.97 -6.29
N ALA A 76 4.61 2.28 -6.13
CA ALA A 76 4.80 3.19 -7.27
C ALA A 76 6.23 3.08 -7.82
N THR A 77 6.37 2.78 -9.11
CA THR A 77 7.65 2.52 -9.79
C THR A 77 8.11 3.70 -10.66
N SER A 78 7.17 4.46 -11.24
CA SER A 78 7.51 5.65 -12.02
C SER A 78 6.41 6.70 -12.02
N LEU A 79 6.81 7.94 -12.27
CA LEU A 79 5.94 9.09 -12.47
C LEU A 79 6.37 9.80 -13.75
N VAL A 80 5.42 10.05 -14.64
CA VAL A 80 5.60 10.82 -15.87
C VAL A 80 4.61 11.99 -15.84
N PRO A 81 5.04 13.24 -16.08
CA PRO A 81 6.43 13.67 -16.23
C PRO A 81 7.28 13.35 -15.00
N GLY A 82 8.57 13.10 -15.23
CA GLY A 82 9.52 12.89 -14.15
C GLY A 82 9.67 14.15 -13.27
N ARG A 83 10.28 13.98 -12.09
CA ARG A 83 10.58 15.12 -11.20
C ARG A 83 11.31 16.23 -11.96
N ASN A 84 10.92 17.48 -11.71
CA ASN A 84 11.53 18.67 -12.30
C ASN A 84 11.59 18.67 -13.84
N ALA A 85 10.67 17.94 -14.50
CA ALA A 85 10.63 17.91 -15.95
C ALA A 85 10.43 19.33 -16.52
N LEU A 86 11.39 19.75 -17.34
CA LEU A 86 11.36 21.03 -18.04
C LEU A 86 10.48 20.91 -19.30
N ALA A 87 9.83 22.01 -19.68
CA ALA A 87 9.09 22.12 -20.95
C ALA A 87 7.96 21.09 -21.18
N VAL A 88 7.32 20.60 -20.11
CA VAL A 88 6.13 19.74 -20.21
C VAL A 88 4.96 20.52 -20.81
N ALA A 89 4.29 19.96 -21.81
CA ALA A 89 3.08 20.54 -22.39
C ALA A 89 1.99 20.69 -21.31
N ARG A 90 1.25 21.81 -21.30
CA ARG A 90 0.21 22.08 -20.30
C ARG A 90 -0.94 21.08 -20.31
N THR A 91 -1.12 20.38 -21.42
CA THR A 91 -2.11 19.31 -21.62
C THR A 91 -1.53 17.91 -21.36
N ALA A 92 -0.23 17.81 -21.04
CA ALA A 92 0.40 16.53 -20.82
C ALA A 92 -0.26 15.81 -19.64
N PRO A 93 -0.59 14.52 -19.80
CA PRO A 93 -1.14 13.74 -18.70
C PRO A 93 -0.07 13.45 -17.64
N VAL A 94 -0.52 13.30 -16.39
CA VAL A 94 0.31 12.76 -15.31
C VAL A 94 0.06 11.26 -15.21
N GLN A 95 1.07 10.46 -15.46
CA GLN A 95 1.02 9.00 -15.37
C GLN A 95 1.80 8.49 -14.16
N LEU A 96 1.19 7.60 -13.39
CA LEU A 96 1.81 6.85 -12.31
C LEU A 96 1.85 5.38 -12.68
N SER A 97 3.03 4.77 -12.68
CA SER A 97 3.18 3.32 -12.85
C SER A 97 3.44 2.65 -11.51
N PHE A 98 2.98 1.42 -11.39
CA PHE A 98 3.07 0.61 -10.19
C PHE A 98 3.63 -0.78 -10.51
N GLY A 99 4.20 -1.44 -9.49
CA GLY A 99 4.70 -2.81 -9.61
C GLY A 99 3.59 -3.87 -9.72
N ALA A 100 2.33 -3.48 -9.53
CA ALA A 100 1.16 -4.35 -9.65
C ALA A 100 -0.10 -3.53 -10.00
N ALA A 101 -1.17 -4.22 -10.40
CA ALA A 101 -2.43 -3.58 -10.73
C ALA A 101 -3.06 -2.88 -9.50
N VAL A 102 -3.57 -1.67 -9.73
CA VAL A 102 -4.29 -0.85 -8.75
C VAL A 102 -5.79 -1.08 -8.90
N THR A 103 -6.52 -1.42 -7.83
CA THR A 103 -7.99 -1.55 -7.94
C THR A 103 -8.66 -0.22 -8.31
N ALA A 104 -9.79 -0.26 -9.03
CA ALA A 104 -10.50 0.95 -9.42
C ALA A 104 -10.96 1.81 -8.22
N ALA A 105 -11.33 1.18 -7.10
CA ALA A 105 -11.71 1.87 -5.87
C ALA A 105 -10.52 2.62 -5.24
N THR A 106 -9.32 2.04 -5.28
CA THR A 106 -8.11 2.71 -4.80
C THR A 106 -7.63 3.78 -5.78
N ALA A 107 -7.71 3.52 -7.09
CA ALA A 107 -7.40 4.50 -8.13
C ALA A 107 -8.29 5.76 -7.97
N GLY A 108 -9.59 5.59 -7.77
CA GLY A 108 -10.54 6.70 -7.60
C GLY A 108 -10.26 7.62 -6.41
N ASN A 109 -9.36 7.23 -5.50
CA ASN A 109 -8.92 8.04 -4.38
C ASN A 109 -7.64 8.86 -4.66
N LEU A 110 -6.99 8.69 -5.81
CA LEU A 110 -5.83 9.49 -6.18
C LEU A 110 -6.29 10.91 -6.53
N ARG A 111 -5.60 11.90 -5.97
CA ARG A 111 -5.91 13.33 -6.14
C ARG A 111 -4.64 14.08 -6.51
N ILE A 112 -4.74 14.96 -7.51
CA ILE A 112 -3.68 15.88 -7.91
C ILE A 112 -4.03 17.26 -7.40
N PHE A 113 -3.07 17.97 -6.83
CA PHE A 113 -3.19 19.34 -6.34
C PHE A 113 -2.15 20.21 -7.03
N GLY A 114 -2.40 21.52 -7.07
CA GLY A 114 -1.46 22.48 -7.63
C GLY A 114 -1.36 23.77 -6.81
N ASN A 115 -0.18 24.40 -6.82
CA ASN A 115 0.11 25.55 -5.96
C ASN A 115 -0.57 26.87 -6.41
N GLN A 116 -0.89 27.03 -7.69
CA GLN A 116 -1.38 28.30 -8.22
C GLN A 116 -2.91 28.53 -8.08
N LEU A 117 -3.69 27.50 -7.73
CA LEU A 117 -5.14 27.63 -7.48
C LEU A 117 -5.61 27.10 -6.12
N ARG A 118 -4.69 26.80 -5.19
CA ARG A 118 -4.99 26.29 -3.82
C ARG A 118 -6.13 25.25 -3.80
N GLY A 119 -6.05 24.22 -4.66
CA GLY A 119 -7.12 23.23 -4.78
C GLY A 119 -6.75 21.98 -5.57
N ARG A 120 -7.64 20.97 -5.48
CA ARG A 120 -7.59 19.76 -6.30
C ARG A 120 -7.72 20.15 -7.77
N ARG A 121 -6.82 19.64 -8.61
CA ARG A 121 -6.89 19.82 -10.06
C ARG A 121 -8.04 18.98 -10.63
N PRO A 122 -9.01 19.60 -11.33
CA PRO A 122 -10.02 18.87 -12.06
C PRO A 122 -9.39 18.19 -13.27
N GLY A 123 -9.87 16.99 -13.56
CA GLY A 123 -9.34 16.16 -14.62
C GLY A 123 -9.84 14.74 -14.51
N THR A 124 -9.59 13.97 -15.55
CA THR A 124 -10.05 12.59 -15.67
C THR A 124 -8.94 11.65 -15.26
N LEU A 125 -9.21 10.83 -14.25
CA LEU A 125 -8.32 9.74 -13.87
C LEU A 125 -8.80 8.45 -14.53
N THR A 126 -7.89 7.75 -15.21
CA THR A 126 -8.14 6.48 -15.90
C THR A 126 -7.10 5.44 -15.50
N GLY A 127 -7.35 4.17 -15.84
CA GLY A 127 -6.43 3.06 -15.54
C GLY A 127 -6.74 2.30 -14.24
N GLY A 128 -7.91 2.51 -13.63
CA GLY A 128 -8.37 1.66 -12.52
C GLY A 128 -8.44 0.20 -12.96
N GLY A 129 -7.87 -0.70 -12.15
CA GLY A 129 -7.68 -2.12 -12.47
C GLY A 129 -6.36 -2.43 -13.18
N THR A 130 -5.50 -1.43 -13.45
CA THR A 130 -4.24 -1.61 -14.19
C THR A 130 -3.04 -1.15 -13.37
N ALA A 131 -1.83 -1.46 -13.85
CA ALA A 131 -0.58 -1.03 -13.22
C ALA A 131 -0.19 0.43 -13.57
N THR A 132 -0.97 1.13 -14.40
CA THR A 132 -0.68 2.52 -14.79
C THR A 132 -1.94 3.37 -14.64
N LEU A 133 -1.87 4.39 -13.79
CA LEU A 133 -2.91 5.40 -13.66
C LEU A 133 -2.54 6.62 -14.49
N THR A 134 -3.50 7.15 -15.24
CA THR A 134 -3.30 8.34 -16.08
C THR A 134 -4.31 9.42 -15.69
N PHE A 135 -3.82 10.58 -15.27
CA PHE A 135 -4.60 11.78 -15.04
C PHE A 135 -4.46 12.73 -16.22
N ALA A 136 -5.57 13.02 -16.89
CA ALA A 136 -5.66 14.05 -17.92
C ALA A 136 -6.24 15.33 -17.33
N PRO A 137 -5.49 16.45 -17.28
CA PRO A 137 -5.99 17.72 -16.73
C PRO A 137 -7.10 18.32 -17.60
N SER A 138 -8.14 18.85 -16.95
CA SER A 138 -9.20 19.63 -17.62
C SER A 138 -9.76 20.69 -16.67
N PRO A 139 -9.34 21.97 -16.76
CA PRO A 139 -8.50 22.58 -17.81
C PRO A 139 -7.00 22.25 -17.69
N ALA A 140 -6.23 22.63 -18.72
CA ALA A 140 -4.77 22.46 -18.78
C ALA A 140 -4.05 23.13 -17.59
N PHE A 141 -2.87 22.60 -17.22
CA PHE A 141 -2.05 23.15 -16.14
C PHE A 141 -1.57 24.57 -16.46
N ALA A 142 -1.31 25.36 -15.41
CA ALA A 142 -0.74 26.69 -15.55
C ALA A 142 0.79 26.63 -15.78
N PRO A 143 1.40 27.65 -16.42
CA PRO A 143 2.85 27.71 -16.58
C PRO A 143 3.59 27.81 -15.25
N GLY A 144 4.67 27.04 -15.11
CA GLY A 144 5.49 27.01 -13.89
C GLY A 144 4.74 26.46 -12.68
N GLU A 145 3.66 25.71 -12.91
CA GLU A 145 2.83 25.18 -11.85
C GLU A 145 3.49 24.00 -11.15
N GLN A 146 3.59 24.11 -9.82
CA GLN A 146 3.98 22.99 -8.99
C GLN A 146 2.78 22.10 -8.66
N LEU A 147 2.93 20.78 -8.85
CA LEU A 147 1.90 19.77 -8.62
C LEU A 147 2.23 18.94 -7.37
N SER A 148 1.23 18.33 -6.76
CA SER A 148 1.43 17.26 -5.78
C SER A 148 0.39 16.17 -5.98
N VAL A 149 0.80 14.92 -5.84
CA VAL A 149 -0.07 13.75 -5.99
C VAL A 149 -0.23 13.09 -4.63
N SER A 150 -1.48 12.92 -4.20
CA SER A 150 -1.84 12.11 -3.04
C SER A 150 -2.24 10.72 -3.52
N VAL A 151 -1.61 9.71 -2.90
CA VAL A 151 -1.85 8.30 -3.18
C VAL A 151 -2.41 7.67 -1.89
N PRO A 152 -3.41 6.78 -1.96
CA PRO A 152 -3.99 6.16 -0.76
C PRO A 152 -2.94 5.40 0.07
N GLY A 153 -3.07 5.41 1.40
CA GLY A 153 -2.11 4.79 2.33
C GLY A 153 -1.99 3.25 2.23
N THR A 154 -2.79 2.61 1.39
CA THR A 154 -2.61 1.20 1.00
C THR A 154 -1.53 1.00 -0.07
N MET A 155 -1.00 2.07 -0.66
CA MET A 155 0.10 2.05 -1.61
C MET A 155 1.37 2.58 -0.94
N LEU A 156 2.46 1.84 -1.08
CA LEU A 156 3.77 2.23 -0.58
C LEU A 156 4.60 2.85 -1.71
N THR A 157 5.53 3.74 -1.38
CA THR A 157 6.56 4.16 -2.34
C THR A 157 7.53 2.99 -2.60
N ALA A 158 8.34 3.06 -3.66
CA ALA A 158 9.42 2.09 -3.96
C ALA A 158 10.36 1.80 -2.76
N ASN A 159 10.43 2.71 -1.77
CA ASN A 159 11.25 2.57 -0.57
C ASN A 159 10.46 2.13 0.68
N GLY A 160 9.24 1.62 0.54
CA GLY A 160 8.42 1.15 1.66
C GLY A 160 7.90 2.26 2.59
N GLY A 161 8.11 3.54 2.25
CA GLY A 161 7.59 4.67 3.01
C GLY A 161 6.16 5.04 2.60
N VAL A 162 5.36 5.46 3.58
CA VAL A 162 4.07 6.16 3.37
C VAL A 162 4.29 7.30 2.37
N VAL A 163 3.44 7.41 1.35
CA VAL A 163 3.51 8.47 0.34
C VAL A 163 3.30 9.81 1.04
N ARG A 164 4.40 10.51 1.33
CA ARG A 164 4.35 11.89 1.83
C ARG A 164 3.92 12.82 0.69
N PRO A 165 3.17 13.90 0.97
CA PRO A 165 2.90 14.92 -0.03
C PRO A 165 4.22 15.43 -0.60
N GLN A 166 4.38 15.31 -1.92
CA GLN A 166 5.61 15.71 -2.61
C GLN A 166 5.30 16.93 -3.47
N VAL A 167 6.09 17.98 -3.25
CA VAL A 167 6.06 19.21 -4.05
C VAL A 167 6.86 18.94 -5.31
N TYR A 168 6.21 18.99 -6.47
CA TYR A 168 6.84 18.92 -7.79
C TYR A 168 6.81 20.32 -8.38
#